data_AF-A0A8I1MK44-F1
#
_entry.id   AF-A0A8I1MK44-F1
#
_cell.length_a   1.000
_cell.length_b   1.000
_cell.length_c   1.000
_cell.angle_alpha   90.00
_cell.angle_beta   90.00
_cell.angle_gamma   90.00
#
_symmetry.space_group_name_H-M   'P 1'
#
loop_
_entity.id
_entity.type
_entity.pdbx_description
1 polymer ?
#
loop_
_entity_poly.entity_id
_entity_poly.type
_entity_poly.pdbx_seq_one_letter_code
_entity_poly.pdbx_strand_id
1 'polypeptide(L)'
;MALDHPNSHLSKDIVERGLDAAAGAFRRCGINPLTIPESQFGCNSLLYGEFGGFYAVVYVRITVGGEEESGTGPVPEVLNEAASDLFAEPYVIRVHIDEAGHVPKLTYFGYDEFIEDVSAEVAENNADLIEPRTFSDYQRMLKGHVSELLVEVDYEECGSGGTLAELRLKVDGRVPFAGTIDAAALLRSTTVGCEYNIFTCSCGYAGCAGIDHGVRVFHDDELILWKAYYAKGRKVFLFNKNQYRAEILKKCGEVIRFAQSGESHYVSPFNRQFAYLRKSYQMASL
;
A
#
# COMPACT_ATOMS: atom_id res chain seq x y z
N MET A 1 29.25 22.30 8.28
CA MET A 1 29.13 22.34 6.81
C MET A 1 27.67 22.09 6.49
N ALA A 2 27.02 22.92 5.68
CA ALA A 2 25.69 22.58 5.20
C ALA A 2 25.82 21.32 4.34
N LEU A 3 25.07 20.26 4.69
CA LEU A 3 25.01 19.04 3.90
C LEU A 3 24.32 19.39 2.59
N ASP A 4 24.95 19.06 1.46
CA ASP A 4 24.33 19.26 0.15
C ASP A 4 23.19 18.25 0.00
N HIS A 5 21.95 18.73 0.13
CA HIS A 5 20.75 17.91 -0.01
C HIS A 5 19.95 18.35 -1.25
N PRO A 6 19.11 17.48 -1.85
CA PRO A 6 18.41 17.80 -3.10
C PRO A 6 17.71 19.16 -3.15
N ASN A 7 17.13 19.63 -2.04
CA ASN A 7 16.45 20.93 -1.98
C ASN A 7 17.35 22.13 -1.63
N SER A 8 18.68 21.96 -1.52
CA SER A 8 19.60 23.00 -1.02
C SER A 8 19.63 24.26 -1.90
N HIS A 9 19.28 24.09 -3.18
CA HIS A 9 19.21 25.14 -4.18
C HIS A 9 17.88 25.90 -4.18
N LEU A 10 16.86 25.42 -3.45
CA LEU A 10 15.52 26.00 -3.44
C LEU A 10 15.42 27.12 -2.39
N SER A 11 14.53 28.09 -2.64
CA SER A 11 14.23 29.13 -1.65
C SER A 11 13.47 28.55 -0.46
N LYS A 12 13.58 29.21 0.71
CA LYS A 12 12.87 28.78 1.92
C LYS A 12 11.35 28.71 1.72
N ASP A 13 10.78 29.67 0.99
CA ASP A 13 9.35 29.71 0.65
C ASP A 13 8.92 28.47 -0.17
N ILE A 14 9.70 28.09 -1.18
CA ILE A 14 9.43 26.89 -1.99
C ILE A 14 9.49 25.64 -1.11
N VAL A 15 10.47 25.55 -0.21
CA VAL A 15 10.61 24.43 0.71
C VAL A 15 9.42 24.34 1.67
N GLU A 16 9.02 25.46 2.27
CA GLU A 16 7.87 25.54 3.19
C GLU A 16 6.58 25.12 2.48
N ARG A 17 6.33 25.59 1.25
CA ARG A 17 5.14 25.19 0.47
C ARG A 17 5.14 23.70 0.13
N GLY A 18 6.29 23.14 -0.21
CA GLY A 18 6.42 21.71 -0.46
C GLY A 18 6.16 20.87 0.79
N LEU A 19 6.72 21.28 1.93
CA LEU A 19 6.45 20.66 3.23
C LEU A 19 4.98 20.75 3.62
N ASP A 20 4.35 21.92 3.46
CA ASP A 20 2.94 22.12 3.80
C ASP A 20 2.03 21.24 2.94
N ALA A 21 2.33 21.08 1.66
CA ALA A 21 1.60 20.18 0.77
C ALA A 21 1.74 18.72 1.18
N ALA A 22 2.97 18.27 1.48
CA ALA A 22 3.22 16.91 1.97
C ALA A 22 2.54 16.66 3.32
N ALA A 23 2.67 17.60 4.26
CA ALA A 23 2.02 17.53 5.56
C ALA A 23 0.48 17.58 5.46
N GLY A 24 -0.05 18.30 4.48
CA GLY A 24 -1.47 18.30 4.13
C GLY A 24 -1.95 16.93 3.70
N ALA A 25 -1.22 16.25 2.82
CA ALA A 25 -1.53 14.87 2.42
C ALA A 25 -1.51 13.91 3.61
N PHE A 26 -0.55 14.07 4.53
CA PHE A 26 -0.43 13.21 5.71
C PHE A 26 -1.63 13.36 6.64
N ARG A 27 -2.04 14.61 6.88
CA ARG A 27 -3.20 14.92 7.72
C ARG A 27 -4.48 14.30 7.19
N ARG A 28 -4.63 14.25 5.87
CA ARG A 28 -5.79 13.61 5.24
C ARG A 28 -5.74 12.07 5.35
N CYS A 29 -4.55 11.48 5.43
CA CYS A 29 -4.34 10.08 5.82
C CYS A 29 -4.46 9.82 7.34
N GLY A 30 -4.90 10.79 8.15
CA GLY A 30 -5.01 10.66 9.61
C GLY A 30 -3.68 10.71 10.36
N ILE A 31 -2.60 11.11 9.68
CA ILE A 31 -1.27 11.28 10.26
C ILE A 31 -1.12 12.71 10.74
N ASN A 32 -0.57 12.92 11.93
CA ASN A 32 -0.21 14.26 12.40
C ASN A 32 1.29 14.50 12.22
N PRO A 33 1.74 14.97 11.03
CA PRO A 33 3.15 15.23 10.78
C PRO A 33 3.61 16.45 11.58
N LEU A 34 4.84 16.36 12.07
CA LEU A 34 5.60 17.44 12.67
C LEU A 34 6.79 17.73 11.75
N THR A 35 7.00 19.00 11.43
CA THR A 35 8.22 19.42 10.74
C THR A 35 9.40 19.26 11.67
N ILE A 36 10.47 18.61 11.20
CA ILE A 36 11.70 18.52 11.96
C ILE A 36 12.50 19.81 11.76
N PRO A 37 12.90 20.53 12.82
CA PRO A 37 13.66 21.76 12.69
C PRO A 37 15.02 21.53 12.00
N GLU A 38 15.39 22.44 11.08
CA GLU A 38 16.68 22.37 10.37
C GLU A 38 17.88 22.30 11.34
N SER A 39 17.78 22.93 12.51
CA SER A 39 18.82 22.89 13.54
C SER A 39 19.13 21.49 14.09
N GLN A 40 18.24 20.51 13.89
CA GLN A 40 18.41 19.15 14.41
C GLN A 40 19.27 18.27 13.50
N PHE A 41 19.06 18.33 12.18
CA PHE A 41 19.75 17.46 11.21
C PHE A 41 20.40 18.22 10.04
N GLY A 42 20.42 19.56 10.08
CA GLY A 42 20.94 20.38 8.97
C GLY A 42 20.12 20.27 7.68
N CYS A 43 18.83 19.93 7.78
CA CYS A 43 17.93 19.77 6.66
C CYS A 43 16.54 20.31 7.02
N ASN A 44 16.01 21.19 6.17
CA ASN A 44 14.70 21.83 6.34
C ASN A 44 13.58 21.12 5.55
N SER A 45 13.82 19.90 5.09
CA SER A 45 12.93 19.15 4.19
C SER A 45 12.46 17.84 4.80
N LEU A 46 12.43 17.75 6.13
CA LEU A 46 12.06 16.55 6.87
C LEU A 46 10.73 16.73 7.62
N LEU A 47 9.88 15.72 7.51
CA LEU A 47 8.68 15.54 8.34
C LEU A 47 8.86 14.30 9.23
N TYR A 48 8.21 14.30 10.38
CA TYR A 48 8.15 13.19 11.32
C TYR A 48 6.72 12.94 11.77
N GLY A 49 6.27 11.70 11.86
CA GLY A 49 4.92 11.41 12.34
C GLY A 49 4.73 9.96 12.74
N GLU A 50 3.70 9.69 13.55
CA GLU A 50 3.27 8.34 13.86
C GLU A 50 2.31 7.83 12.79
N PHE A 51 2.56 6.63 12.28
CA PHE A 51 1.74 5.92 11.31
C PHE A 51 1.48 4.50 11.79
N GLY A 52 0.22 4.10 11.94
CA GLY A 52 -0.11 2.69 12.22
C GLY A 52 0.66 2.03 13.37
N GLY A 53 1.03 2.80 14.41
CA GLY A 53 1.79 2.31 15.58
C GLY A 53 3.31 2.26 15.43
N PHE A 54 3.89 2.86 14.38
CA PHE A 54 5.33 3.10 14.27
C PHE A 54 5.58 4.57 13.88
N TYR A 55 6.82 5.04 14.04
CA TYR A 55 7.21 6.39 13.64
C TYR A 55 7.85 6.39 12.26
N ALA A 56 7.57 7.40 11.46
CA ALA A 56 8.14 7.61 10.14
C ALA A 56 8.86 8.96 10.08
N VAL A 57 10.01 8.98 9.41
CA VAL A 57 10.69 10.21 8.97
C VAL A 57 10.59 10.27 7.46
N VAL A 58 10.22 11.43 6.95
CA VAL A 58 9.95 11.62 5.52
C VAL A 58 10.74 12.79 4.99
N TYR A 59 11.59 12.52 4.01
CA TYR A 59 12.23 13.55 3.21
C TYR A 59 11.31 14.02 2.09
N VAL A 60 10.94 15.29 2.10
CA VAL A 60 10.12 15.93 1.08
C VAL A 60 11.04 16.53 0.02
N ARG A 61 11.32 15.77 -1.03
CA ARG A 61 12.03 16.23 -2.23
C ARG A 61 11.11 17.13 -3.05
N ILE A 62 11.58 18.32 -3.42
CA ILE A 62 10.76 19.28 -4.14
C ILE A 62 11.35 19.47 -5.53
N THR A 63 10.48 19.49 -6.54
CA THR A 63 10.86 19.79 -7.93
C THR A 63 10.02 20.96 -8.43
N VAL A 64 10.62 21.89 -9.17
CA VAL A 64 9.95 23.11 -9.63
C VAL A 64 9.93 23.21 -11.16
N GLY A 65 8.77 23.57 -11.72
CA GLY A 65 8.62 23.88 -13.14
C GLY A 65 8.96 22.69 -14.06
N GLY A 66 9.91 22.87 -14.98
CA GLY A 66 10.31 21.85 -15.95
C GLY A 66 11.36 20.84 -15.46
N GLU A 67 11.72 20.84 -14.18
CA GLU A 67 12.67 19.87 -13.62
C GLU A 67 12.21 18.44 -13.87
N GLU A 68 13.11 17.59 -14.41
CA GLU A 68 12.76 16.22 -14.80
C GLU A 68 12.14 15.43 -13.63
N GLU A 69 10.97 14.86 -13.88
CA GLU A 69 10.31 13.93 -12.95
C GLU A 69 11.02 12.56 -12.85
N SER A 70 12.11 12.32 -13.58
CA SER A 70 12.71 10.97 -13.68
C SER A 70 13.63 10.60 -12.51
N GLY A 71 13.36 9.42 -11.94
CA GLY A 71 14.23 8.69 -11.00
C GLY A 71 14.07 9.10 -9.53
N THR A 72 14.29 8.17 -8.60
CA THR A 72 14.23 8.45 -7.14
C THR A 72 15.38 9.32 -6.65
N GLY A 73 16.46 9.44 -7.43
CA GLY A 73 17.77 9.88 -6.96
C GLY A 73 18.32 8.98 -5.84
N PRO A 74 19.54 9.26 -5.35
CA PRO A 74 20.02 8.65 -4.12
C PRO A 74 19.15 9.10 -2.95
N VAL A 75 18.90 8.19 -2.00
CA VAL A 75 18.25 8.52 -0.73
C VAL A 75 19.18 9.48 0.03
N PRO A 76 18.70 10.66 0.47
CA PRO A 76 19.55 11.59 1.21
C PRO A 76 20.09 10.96 2.49
N GLU A 77 21.40 11.08 2.76
CA GLU A 77 22.01 10.54 3.98
C GLU A 77 21.34 11.06 5.25
N VAL A 78 20.94 12.34 5.23
CA VAL A 78 20.22 13.00 6.33
C VAL A 78 18.89 12.34 6.68
N LEU A 79 18.23 11.67 5.73
CA LEU A 79 17.03 10.91 6.00
C LEU A 79 17.34 9.66 6.82
N ASN A 80 18.41 8.94 6.48
CA ASN A 80 18.83 7.74 7.20
C ASN A 80 19.32 8.09 8.62
N GLU A 81 20.06 9.19 8.76
CA GLU A 81 20.49 9.72 10.05
C GLU A 81 19.28 10.07 10.93
N ALA A 82 18.34 10.87 10.41
CA ALA A 82 17.16 11.27 11.16
C ALA A 82 16.26 10.08 11.52
N ALA A 83 16.08 9.12 10.60
CA ALA A 83 15.32 7.90 10.84
C ALA A 83 15.95 7.04 11.95
N SER A 84 17.28 6.86 11.91
CA SER A 84 18.01 6.14 12.95
C SER A 84 17.89 6.81 14.31
N ASP A 85 18.13 8.12 14.39
CA ASP A 85 18.09 8.87 15.65
C ASP A 85 16.69 8.94 16.28
N LEU A 86 15.65 8.97 15.45
CA LEU A 86 14.26 9.03 15.89
C LEU A 86 13.61 7.65 16.04
N PHE A 87 14.37 6.56 15.85
CA PHE A 87 13.85 5.18 15.84
C PHE A 87 12.62 5.04 14.94
N ALA A 88 12.73 5.59 13.74
CA ALA A 88 11.66 5.75 12.79
C ALA A 88 12.04 5.20 11.41
N GLU A 89 11.04 4.89 10.60
CA GLU A 89 11.21 4.36 9.25
C GLU A 89 11.43 5.50 8.23
N PRO A 90 12.43 5.42 7.33
CA PRO A 90 12.73 6.46 6.35
C PRO A 90 11.85 6.37 5.09
N TYR A 91 11.33 7.51 4.63
CA TYR A 91 10.57 7.63 3.37
C TYR A 91 10.98 8.86 2.56
N VAL A 92 10.78 8.83 1.25
CA VAL A 92 10.93 9.99 0.36
C VAL A 92 9.58 10.32 -0.27
N ILE A 93 9.26 11.60 -0.32
CA ILE A 93 8.12 12.11 -1.09
C ILE A 93 8.64 13.13 -2.04
N ARG A 94 8.12 13.13 -3.25
CA ARG A 94 8.29 14.20 -4.20
C ARG A 94 7.07 15.09 -4.22
N VAL A 95 7.28 16.38 -4.07
CA VAL A 95 6.28 17.41 -4.31
C VAL A 95 6.68 18.18 -5.55
N HIS A 96 5.84 18.14 -6.58
CA HIS A 96 6.04 18.94 -7.76
C HIS A 96 5.30 20.27 -7.61
N ILE A 97 6.00 21.36 -7.84
CA ILE A 97 5.48 22.73 -7.81
C ILE A 97 5.59 23.29 -9.23
N ASP A 98 4.48 23.70 -9.83
CA ASP A 98 4.50 24.26 -11.18
C ASP A 98 5.12 25.67 -11.21
N GLU A 99 5.33 26.23 -12.40
CA GLU A 99 5.91 27.59 -12.57
C GLU A 99 5.05 28.71 -11.95
N ALA A 100 3.75 28.48 -11.78
CA ALA A 100 2.83 29.39 -11.10
C ALA A 100 2.85 29.20 -9.57
N GLY A 101 3.63 28.24 -9.08
CA GLY A 101 3.73 27.90 -7.68
C GLY A 101 2.60 27.01 -7.17
N HIS A 102 1.70 26.49 -8.00
CA HIS A 102 0.72 25.51 -7.54
C HIS A 102 1.40 24.18 -7.28
N VAL A 103 0.77 23.34 -6.46
CA VAL A 103 1.24 21.98 -6.16
C VAL A 103 0.36 20.98 -6.91
N PRO A 104 0.61 20.72 -8.21
CA PRO A 104 -0.27 19.88 -9.00
C PRO A 104 -0.14 18.38 -8.69
N LYS A 105 0.98 17.94 -8.10
CA LYS A 105 1.30 16.50 -8.03
C LYS A 105 2.22 16.17 -6.87
N LEU A 106 1.82 15.17 -6.08
CA LEU A 106 2.70 14.48 -5.14
C LEU A 106 3.03 13.10 -5.71
N THR A 107 4.32 12.73 -5.73
CA THR A 107 4.78 11.41 -6.14
C THR A 107 5.54 10.79 -4.98
N TYR A 108 5.13 9.61 -4.55
CA TYR A 108 5.63 8.98 -3.34
C TYR A 108 6.75 7.98 -3.69
N PHE A 109 7.83 7.96 -2.91
CA PHE A 109 8.99 7.12 -3.14
C PHE A 109 9.48 6.53 -1.80
N GLY A 110 9.07 5.32 -1.48
CA GLY A 110 9.47 4.65 -0.24
C GLY A 110 9.05 3.20 -0.28
N TYR A 111 9.10 2.51 0.88
CA TYR A 111 8.46 1.20 1.02
C TYR A 111 7.02 1.29 0.50
N ASP A 112 6.63 0.36 -0.39
CA ASP A 112 5.40 0.38 -1.19
C ASP A 112 4.11 0.68 -0.39
N GLU A 113 4.12 0.45 0.92
CA GLU A 113 3.03 0.70 1.89
C GLU A 113 2.58 2.16 1.94
N PHE A 114 3.52 3.11 1.99
CA PHE A 114 3.19 4.52 2.10
C PHE A 114 2.70 5.11 0.77
N ILE A 115 3.15 4.54 -0.35
CA ILE A 115 2.65 4.88 -1.68
C ILE A 115 1.19 4.43 -1.81
N GLU A 116 0.83 3.24 -1.33
CA GLU A 116 -0.51 2.71 -1.44
C GLU A 116 -1.52 3.42 -0.53
N ASP A 117 -1.17 3.76 0.71
CA ASP A 117 -2.08 4.45 1.63
C ASP A 117 -2.31 5.92 1.23
N VAL A 118 -1.30 6.61 0.68
CA VAL A 118 -1.50 7.98 0.16
C VAL A 118 -2.10 7.98 -1.25
N SER A 119 -1.87 6.94 -2.05
CA SER A 119 -2.60 6.75 -3.32
C SER A 119 -4.05 6.33 -3.11
N ALA A 120 -4.38 5.70 -1.97
CA ALA A 120 -5.78 5.45 -1.58
C ALA A 120 -6.54 6.75 -1.32
N GLU A 121 -5.85 7.87 -1.05
CA GLU A 121 -6.46 9.19 -1.00
C GLU A 121 -6.64 9.82 -2.39
N VAL A 122 -5.82 9.41 -3.37
CA VAL A 122 -6.08 9.66 -4.81
C VAL A 122 -7.29 8.84 -5.31
N ALA A 123 -7.75 7.84 -4.54
CA ALA A 123 -9.05 7.20 -4.71
C ALA A 123 -10.24 8.06 -4.22
N GLU A 124 -10.07 9.39 -4.17
CA GLU A 124 -11.15 10.36 -4.01
C GLU A 124 -12.25 10.28 -5.08
N ASN A 125 -12.18 9.32 -6.01
CA ASN A 125 -13.35 8.85 -6.74
C ASN A 125 -13.50 7.32 -6.66
N ASN A 126 -14.04 6.81 -5.54
CA ASN A 126 -14.76 5.53 -5.54
C ASN A 126 -15.72 5.43 -6.75
N ALA A 127 -16.24 6.58 -7.22
CA ALA A 127 -16.97 6.75 -8.46
C ALA A 127 -16.21 6.18 -9.69
N ASP A 128 -14.99 6.63 -9.99
CA ASP A 128 -14.20 6.21 -11.16
C ASP A 128 -13.92 4.71 -11.17
N LEU A 129 -13.79 4.13 -9.97
CA LEU A 129 -13.58 2.71 -9.83
C LEU A 129 -14.86 1.92 -10.25
N ILE A 130 -16.08 2.41 -9.92
CA ILE A 130 -17.36 1.78 -10.29
C ILE A 130 -17.91 2.23 -11.65
N GLU A 131 -17.43 3.36 -12.18
CA GLU A 131 -17.89 3.97 -13.42
C GLU A 131 -17.94 2.97 -14.60
N PRO A 132 -18.97 3.08 -15.46
CA PRO A 132 -20.07 4.06 -15.44
C PRO A 132 -21.29 3.60 -14.59
N ARG A 133 -21.13 2.62 -13.70
CA ARG A 133 -22.25 2.02 -12.94
C ARG A 133 -22.18 2.40 -11.46
N THR A 134 -23.32 2.40 -10.79
CA THR A 134 -23.39 2.58 -9.32
C THR A 134 -23.22 1.24 -8.59
N PHE A 135 -22.94 1.27 -7.29
CA PHE A 135 -22.89 0.04 -6.46
C PHE A 135 -24.22 -0.74 -6.52
N SER A 136 -25.35 -0.02 -6.43
CA SER A 136 -26.70 -0.61 -6.54
C SER A 136 -26.95 -1.28 -7.90
N ASP A 137 -26.34 -0.79 -8.98
CA ASP A 137 -26.42 -1.48 -10.28
C ASP A 137 -25.73 -2.84 -10.24
N TYR A 138 -24.58 -2.96 -9.56
CA TYR A 138 -23.90 -4.25 -9.41
C TYR A 138 -24.70 -5.20 -8.50
N GLN A 139 -25.26 -4.72 -7.40
CA GLN A 139 -26.16 -5.53 -6.57
C GLN A 139 -27.34 -6.07 -7.40
N ARG A 140 -27.94 -5.23 -8.26
CA ARG A 140 -29.02 -5.63 -9.15
C ARG A 140 -28.55 -6.65 -10.21
N MET A 141 -27.39 -6.44 -10.81
CA MET A 141 -26.78 -7.38 -11.77
C MET A 141 -26.54 -8.75 -11.16
N LEU A 142 -26.09 -8.79 -9.91
CA LEU A 142 -25.86 -10.01 -9.14
C LEU A 142 -27.15 -10.57 -8.53
N LYS A 143 -28.31 -9.92 -8.75
CA LYS A 143 -29.61 -10.31 -8.18
C LYS A 143 -29.57 -10.46 -6.65
N GLY A 144 -28.74 -9.65 -5.99
CA GLY A 144 -28.51 -9.72 -4.54
C GLY A 144 -27.73 -10.96 -4.08
N HIS A 145 -27.12 -11.74 -4.99
CA HIS A 145 -26.23 -12.83 -4.61
C HIS A 145 -25.03 -12.28 -3.85
N VAL A 146 -24.84 -12.77 -2.63
CA VAL A 146 -23.67 -12.50 -1.80
C VAL A 146 -22.78 -13.73 -1.85
N SER A 147 -21.61 -13.56 -2.45
CA SER A 147 -20.57 -14.57 -2.55
C SER A 147 -19.93 -14.86 -1.20
N GLU A 148 -19.54 -16.12 -1.03
CA GLU A 148 -18.74 -16.59 0.10
C GLU A 148 -17.26 -16.58 -0.27
N LEU A 149 -16.43 -15.95 0.55
CA LEU A 149 -14.98 -16.04 0.46
C LEU A 149 -14.45 -17.12 1.41
N LEU A 150 -13.64 -18.04 0.91
CA LEU A 150 -12.92 -19.01 1.72
C LEU A 150 -11.42 -18.90 1.45
N VAL A 151 -10.61 -18.85 2.52
CA VAL A 151 -9.16 -18.81 2.42
C VAL A 151 -8.58 -20.04 3.12
N GLU A 152 -7.74 -20.77 2.42
CA GLU A 152 -7.04 -21.96 2.90
C GLU A 152 -5.53 -21.65 2.98
N VAL A 153 -4.82 -22.38 3.85
CA VAL A 153 -3.36 -22.32 3.94
C VAL A 153 -2.83 -23.68 3.56
N ASP A 154 -1.96 -23.69 2.56
CA ASP A 154 -1.25 -24.87 2.12
C ASP A 154 0.21 -24.78 2.57
N TYR A 155 0.76 -25.90 3.02
CA TYR A 155 2.12 -26.01 3.48
C TYR A 155 2.90 -26.95 2.57
N GLU A 156 4.02 -26.48 2.03
CA GLU A 156 4.87 -27.24 1.11
C GLU A 156 6.31 -27.28 1.61
N GLU A 157 6.93 -28.47 1.62
CA GLU A 157 8.35 -28.59 1.93
C GLU A 157 9.20 -28.08 0.75
N CYS A 158 10.04 -27.09 1.01
CA CYS A 158 11.00 -26.58 0.04
C CYS A 158 12.19 -27.53 -0.05
N GLY A 159 12.69 -27.77 -1.27
CA GLY A 159 13.90 -28.59 -1.50
C GLY A 159 15.17 -28.07 -0.81
N SER A 160 15.16 -26.85 -0.27
CA SER A 160 16.22 -26.25 0.54
C SER A 160 16.14 -26.57 2.05
N GLY A 161 15.21 -27.42 2.48
CA GLY A 161 15.05 -27.81 3.89
C GLY A 161 14.19 -26.88 4.73
N GLY A 162 13.31 -26.09 4.10
CA GLY A 162 12.33 -25.24 4.79
C GLY A 162 10.89 -25.62 4.45
N THR A 163 9.92 -24.88 4.99
CA THR A 163 8.50 -25.09 4.71
C THR A 163 7.86 -23.76 4.31
N LEU A 164 7.17 -23.76 3.18
CA LEU A 164 6.47 -22.60 2.62
C LEU A 164 4.98 -22.69 2.98
N ALA A 165 4.43 -21.61 3.51
CA ALA A 165 2.99 -21.41 3.58
C ALA A 165 2.50 -20.57 2.39
N GLU A 166 1.50 -21.07 1.68
CA GLU A 166 0.82 -20.37 0.58
C GLU A 166 -0.68 -20.27 0.86
N LEU A 167 -1.26 -19.09 0.63
CA LEU A 167 -2.71 -18.91 0.70
C LEU A 167 -3.38 -19.41 -0.58
N ARG A 168 -4.49 -20.12 -0.41
CA ARG A 168 -5.41 -20.48 -1.50
C ARG A 168 -6.76 -19.80 -1.29
N LEU A 169 -7.26 -19.13 -2.32
CA LEU A 169 -8.50 -18.38 -2.27
C LEU A 169 -9.59 -19.04 -3.12
N LYS A 170 -10.77 -19.22 -2.54
CA LYS A 170 -11.97 -19.68 -3.22
C LYS A 170 -13.10 -18.66 -3.04
N VAL A 171 -13.84 -18.41 -4.12
CA VAL A 171 -15.07 -17.63 -4.12
C VAL A 171 -16.19 -18.55 -4.59
N ASP A 172 -17.24 -18.71 -3.79
CA ASP A 172 -18.34 -19.63 -4.06
C ASP A 172 -17.85 -21.05 -4.39
N GLY A 173 -16.87 -21.53 -3.61
CA GLY A 173 -16.24 -22.85 -3.75
C GLY A 173 -15.31 -23.01 -4.96
N ARG A 174 -15.04 -21.94 -5.73
CA ARG A 174 -14.21 -21.99 -6.95
C ARG A 174 -13.00 -21.09 -6.85
N VAL A 175 -11.88 -21.51 -7.40
CA VAL A 175 -10.69 -20.68 -7.53
C VAL A 175 -10.94 -19.59 -8.59
N PRO A 176 -10.98 -18.29 -8.22
CA PRO A 176 -11.35 -17.24 -9.16
C PRO A 176 -10.27 -17.01 -10.23
N PHE A 177 -9.00 -17.20 -9.87
CA PHE A 177 -7.83 -17.05 -10.73
C PHE A 177 -6.72 -18.02 -10.28
N ALA A 178 -6.00 -18.60 -11.24
CA ALA A 178 -4.88 -19.50 -10.97
C ALA A 178 -3.59 -18.68 -10.83
N GLY A 179 -3.19 -18.39 -9.60
CA GLY A 179 -1.97 -17.66 -9.26
C GLY A 179 -1.69 -17.73 -7.77
N THR A 180 -0.55 -17.20 -7.37
CA THR A 180 -0.20 -17.03 -5.96
C THR A 180 -0.99 -15.88 -5.38
N ILE A 181 -1.36 -15.99 -4.11
CA ILE A 181 -2.07 -14.94 -3.39
C ILE A 181 -1.09 -14.07 -2.63
N ASP A 182 -1.09 -12.77 -2.92
CA ASP A 182 -0.43 -11.78 -2.08
C ASP A 182 -1.26 -11.56 -0.80
N ALA A 183 -0.85 -12.24 0.26
CA ALA A 183 -1.53 -12.22 1.55
C ALA A 183 -1.69 -10.81 2.12
N ALA A 184 -0.72 -9.92 1.87
CA ALA A 184 -0.76 -8.58 2.41
C ALA A 184 -1.67 -7.67 1.58
N ALA A 185 -1.65 -7.77 0.25
CA ALA A 185 -2.61 -7.06 -0.61
C ALA A 185 -4.06 -7.51 -0.32
N LEU A 186 -4.27 -8.82 -0.12
CA LEU A 186 -5.55 -9.36 0.29
C LEU A 186 -5.99 -8.79 1.65
N LEU A 187 -5.07 -8.67 2.61
CA LEU A 187 -5.36 -8.15 3.93
C LEU A 187 -5.70 -6.66 3.94
N ARG A 188 -4.96 -5.83 3.20
CA ARG A 188 -5.25 -4.39 3.05
C ARG A 188 -6.59 -4.13 2.38
N SER A 189 -7.01 -5.00 1.46
CA SER A 189 -8.32 -4.87 0.84
C SER A 189 -9.50 -4.98 1.83
N THR A 190 -9.26 -5.44 3.07
CA THR A 190 -10.27 -5.50 4.13
C THR A 190 -10.50 -4.15 4.81
N THR A 191 -9.62 -3.17 4.64
CA THR A 191 -9.68 -1.88 5.37
C THR A 191 -10.10 -0.72 4.47
N VAL A 192 -9.62 -0.68 3.22
CA VAL A 192 -9.87 0.43 2.30
C VAL A 192 -10.25 -0.07 0.90
N GLY A 193 -11.00 0.74 0.15
CA GLY A 193 -11.32 0.49 -1.25
C GLY A 193 -10.21 1.02 -2.17
N CYS A 194 -9.68 0.17 -3.04
CA CYS A 194 -8.60 0.51 -3.97
C CYS A 194 -8.45 -0.60 -5.04
N GLU A 195 -7.43 -0.50 -5.90
CA GLU A 195 -7.00 -1.58 -6.79
C GLU A 195 -5.85 -2.37 -6.14
N TYR A 196 -6.04 -3.67 -5.96
CA TYR A 196 -5.09 -4.55 -5.28
C TYR A 196 -4.59 -5.68 -6.18
N ASN A 197 -3.27 -5.86 -6.23
CA ASN A 197 -2.63 -7.01 -6.85
C ASN A 197 -2.72 -8.26 -5.95
N ILE A 198 -3.95 -8.70 -5.65
CA ILE A 198 -4.22 -9.87 -4.80
C ILE A 198 -3.66 -11.15 -5.42
N PHE A 199 -3.70 -11.25 -6.74
CA PHE A 199 -3.18 -12.38 -7.50
C PHE A 199 -1.86 -11.99 -8.14
N THR A 200 -0.85 -12.83 -7.98
CA THR A 200 0.49 -12.61 -8.50
C THR A 200 1.10 -13.90 -9.06
N CYS A 201 2.28 -13.79 -9.65
CA CYS A 201 3.18 -14.93 -9.81
C CYS A 201 3.81 -15.28 -8.44
N SER A 202 4.50 -16.43 -8.35
CA SER A 202 5.28 -16.82 -7.18
C SER A 202 6.39 -15.81 -6.83
N CYS A 203 6.82 -15.01 -7.80
CA CYS A 203 7.74 -13.89 -7.57
C CYS A 203 7.09 -12.66 -6.94
N GLY A 204 5.77 -12.66 -6.67
CA GLY A 204 5.04 -11.52 -6.09
C GLY A 204 4.70 -10.40 -7.07
N TYR A 205 5.06 -10.54 -8.36
CA TYR A 205 4.72 -9.56 -9.39
C TYR A 205 3.48 -9.99 -10.18
N ALA A 206 2.47 -9.12 -10.26
CA ALA A 206 1.21 -9.37 -10.96
C ALA A 206 1.40 -9.46 -12.48
N GLY A 207 2.24 -8.60 -13.06
CA GLY A 207 2.51 -8.61 -14.51
C GLY A 207 3.12 -9.93 -15.00
N CYS A 208 3.91 -10.62 -14.17
CA CYS A 208 4.43 -11.96 -14.50
C CYS A 208 3.32 -13.01 -14.62
N ALA A 209 2.17 -12.81 -13.97
CA ALA A 209 0.99 -13.65 -14.09
C ALA A 209 0.02 -13.18 -15.19
N GLY A 210 0.42 -12.20 -16.02
CA GLY A 210 -0.43 -11.61 -17.05
C GLY A 210 -1.59 -10.79 -16.49
N ILE A 211 -1.38 -10.13 -15.35
CA ILE A 211 -2.36 -9.26 -14.70
C ILE A 211 -1.91 -7.82 -14.89
N ASP A 212 -2.60 -7.11 -15.77
CA ASP A 212 -2.34 -5.69 -16.04
C ASP A 212 -3.07 -4.77 -15.06
N HIS A 213 -4.18 -5.25 -14.49
CA HIS A 213 -5.00 -4.53 -13.52
C HIS A 213 -5.34 -5.43 -12.33
N GLY A 214 -5.19 -4.88 -11.13
CA GLY A 214 -5.54 -5.55 -9.89
C GLY A 214 -7.05 -5.76 -9.73
N VAL A 215 -7.41 -6.40 -8.62
CA VAL A 215 -8.80 -6.47 -8.17
C VAL A 215 -9.20 -5.11 -7.62
N ARG A 216 -10.20 -4.48 -8.22
CA ARG A 216 -10.78 -3.25 -7.66
C ARG A 216 -11.77 -3.60 -6.57
N VAL A 217 -11.54 -3.09 -5.38
CA VAL A 217 -12.27 -3.39 -4.16
C VAL A 217 -13.00 -2.14 -3.70
N PHE A 218 -14.27 -2.31 -3.35
CA PHE A 218 -15.15 -1.24 -2.92
C PHE A 218 -15.85 -1.65 -1.65
N HIS A 219 -16.03 -0.70 -0.74
CA HIS A 219 -16.76 -0.90 0.51
C HIS A 219 -18.04 -0.07 0.45
N ASP A 220 -19.17 -0.70 0.73
CA ASP A 220 -20.48 -0.04 0.84
C ASP A 220 -21.23 -0.67 2.03
N ASP A 221 -21.30 0.07 3.13
CA ASP A 221 -21.83 -0.39 4.41
C ASP A 221 -21.31 -1.79 4.82
N GLU A 222 -22.18 -2.81 4.74
CA GLU A 222 -21.96 -4.20 5.12
C GLU A 222 -21.44 -5.07 3.97
N LEU A 223 -21.14 -4.48 2.82
CA LEU A 223 -20.79 -5.21 1.61
C LEU A 223 -19.44 -4.76 1.04
N ILE A 224 -18.76 -5.72 0.42
CA ILE A 224 -17.55 -5.49 -0.36
C ILE A 224 -17.80 -5.94 -1.80
N LEU A 225 -17.57 -5.07 -2.77
CA LEU A 225 -17.59 -5.42 -4.19
C LEU A 225 -16.17 -5.68 -4.66
N TRP A 226 -15.97 -6.76 -5.40
CA TRP A 226 -14.77 -6.97 -6.21
C TRP A 226 -15.12 -6.84 -7.69
N LYS A 227 -14.35 -6.03 -8.42
CA LYS A 227 -14.27 -6.06 -9.89
C LYS A 227 -12.89 -6.58 -10.27
N ALA A 228 -12.84 -7.81 -10.76
CA ALA A 228 -11.59 -8.45 -11.14
C ALA A 228 -11.46 -8.60 -12.65
N TYR A 229 -10.31 -8.17 -13.19
CA TYR A 229 -10.00 -8.17 -14.61
C TYR A 229 -8.99 -9.28 -14.91
N TYR A 230 -9.48 -10.52 -14.96
CA TYR A 230 -8.64 -11.66 -15.30
C TYR A 230 -8.58 -11.87 -16.82
N ALA A 231 -7.56 -12.56 -17.31
CA ALA A 231 -7.44 -12.94 -18.73
C ALA A 231 -8.67 -13.67 -19.31
N LYS A 232 -9.48 -14.34 -18.47
CA LYS A 232 -10.72 -15.04 -18.87
C LYS A 232 -11.97 -14.14 -18.84
N GLY A 233 -11.82 -12.83 -18.70
CA GLY A 233 -12.90 -11.85 -18.68
C GLY A 233 -13.14 -11.21 -17.31
N ARG A 234 -14.08 -10.27 -17.30
CA ARG A 234 -14.45 -9.50 -16.11
C ARG A 234 -15.30 -10.35 -15.17
N LYS A 235 -14.89 -10.47 -13.92
CA LYS A 235 -15.69 -11.09 -12.84
C LYS A 235 -16.07 -10.04 -11.81
N VAL A 236 -17.28 -10.17 -11.29
CA VAL A 236 -17.79 -9.31 -10.24
C VAL A 236 -18.27 -10.19 -9.09
N PHE A 237 -17.85 -9.88 -7.88
CA PHE A 237 -18.26 -10.59 -6.67
C PHE A 237 -18.72 -9.57 -5.63
N LEU A 238 -19.69 -9.97 -4.81
CA LEU A 238 -20.21 -9.16 -3.72
C LEU A 238 -20.11 -9.98 -2.45
N PHE A 239 -19.39 -9.49 -1.45
CA PHE A 239 -19.15 -10.21 -0.20
C PHE A 239 -19.84 -9.51 0.96
N ASN A 240 -20.23 -10.27 1.98
CA ASN A 240 -20.49 -9.67 3.28
C ASN A 240 -19.16 -9.21 3.89
N LYS A 241 -19.08 -7.93 4.30
CA LYS A 241 -17.86 -7.29 4.80
C LYS A 241 -17.29 -8.00 6.02
N ASN A 242 -18.14 -8.39 6.97
CA ASN A 242 -17.71 -9.05 8.20
C ASN A 242 -17.19 -10.46 7.93
N GLN A 243 -17.88 -11.24 7.09
CA GLN A 243 -17.42 -12.57 6.67
C GLN A 243 -16.07 -12.49 5.93
N TYR A 244 -15.97 -11.58 4.96
CA TYR A 244 -14.77 -11.33 4.18
C TYR A 244 -13.56 -11.00 5.06
N ARG A 245 -13.72 -10.02 5.95
CA ARG A 245 -12.66 -9.55 6.85
C ARG A 245 -12.26 -10.64 7.85
N ALA A 246 -13.23 -11.31 8.46
CA ALA A 246 -12.97 -12.36 9.45
C ALA A 246 -12.18 -13.53 8.86
N GLU A 247 -12.55 -13.97 7.65
CA GLU A 247 -11.87 -15.09 6.98
C GLU A 247 -10.42 -14.74 6.62
N ILE A 248 -10.20 -13.55 6.02
CA ILE A 248 -8.86 -13.10 5.63
C ILE A 248 -7.97 -12.89 6.86
N LEU A 249 -8.47 -12.23 7.91
CA LEU A 249 -7.71 -12.05 9.16
C LEU A 249 -7.33 -13.40 9.77
N LYS A 250 -8.30 -14.31 9.93
CA LYS A 250 -8.04 -15.62 10.52
C LYS A 250 -6.88 -16.34 9.82
N LYS A 251 -6.87 -16.32 8.48
CA LYS A 251 -5.91 -17.07 7.66
C LYS A 251 -4.57 -16.37 7.48
N CYS A 252 -4.54 -15.06 7.32
CA CYS A 252 -3.29 -14.31 7.35
C CYS A 252 -2.61 -14.41 8.74
N GLY A 253 -3.38 -14.41 9.83
CA GLY A 253 -2.85 -14.62 11.17
C GLY A 253 -2.26 -16.02 11.38
N GLU A 254 -2.84 -17.04 10.73
CA GLU A 254 -2.30 -18.42 10.71
C GLU A 254 -0.93 -18.46 10.02
N VAL A 255 -0.82 -17.88 8.83
CA VAL A 255 0.43 -17.76 8.07
C VAL A 255 1.50 -16.99 8.86
N ILE A 256 1.11 -15.91 9.56
CA ILE A 256 2.04 -15.13 10.37
C ILE A 256 2.61 -15.95 11.52
N ARG A 257 1.75 -16.66 12.26
CA ARG A 257 2.19 -17.52 13.36
C ARG A 257 3.10 -18.64 12.87
N PHE A 258 2.79 -19.21 11.71
CA PHE A 258 3.63 -20.23 11.06
C PHE A 258 5.02 -19.68 10.73
N ALA A 259 5.11 -18.52 10.08
CA ALA A 259 6.40 -17.91 9.74
C ALA A 259 7.24 -17.57 10.99
N GLN A 260 6.60 -17.24 12.11
CA GLN A 260 7.29 -16.97 13.37
C GLN A 260 7.76 -18.22 14.12
N SER A 261 7.22 -19.39 13.80
CA SER A 261 7.51 -20.60 14.57
C SER A 261 8.81 -21.30 14.18
N GLY A 262 9.50 -20.85 13.13
CA GLY A 262 10.75 -21.48 12.67
C GLY A 262 11.54 -20.60 11.71
N GLU A 263 12.88 -20.65 11.83
CA GLU A 263 13.80 -19.87 11.00
C GLU A 263 13.81 -20.30 9.52
N SER A 264 13.28 -21.49 9.22
CA SER A 264 13.13 -22.03 7.85
C SER A 264 11.67 -22.07 7.39
N HIS A 265 10.80 -21.25 7.99
CA HIS A 265 9.42 -21.08 7.57
C HIS A 265 9.26 -19.84 6.70
N TYR A 266 8.69 -20.01 5.52
CA TYR A 266 8.54 -18.97 4.51
C TYR A 266 7.07 -18.71 4.18
N VAL A 267 6.80 -17.53 3.61
CA VAL A 267 5.46 -17.14 3.14
C VAL A 267 5.54 -16.80 1.66
N SER A 268 4.61 -17.34 0.89
CA SER A 268 4.44 -16.99 -0.52
C SER A 268 3.58 -15.73 -0.68
N PRO A 269 3.91 -14.81 -1.60
CA PRO A 269 5.08 -14.81 -2.48
C PRO A 269 6.37 -14.32 -1.77
N PHE A 270 7.53 -14.85 -2.18
CA PHE A 270 8.82 -14.60 -1.52
C PHE A 270 9.31 -13.14 -1.55
N ASN A 271 8.86 -12.32 -2.51
CA ASN A 271 9.41 -10.97 -2.68
C ASN A 271 8.83 -9.92 -1.72
N ARG A 272 7.70 -10.22 -1.05
CA ARG A 272 7.06 -9.30 -0.10
C ARG A 272 7.38 -9.77 1.31
N GLN A 273 8.22 -8.99 1.99
CA GLN A 273 8.83 -9.38 3.26
C GLN A 273 7.76 -9.74 4.29
N PHE A 274 8.01 -10.77 5.08
CA PHE A 274 7.16 -11.17 6.20
C PHE A 274 6.78 -9.99 7.13
N ALA A 275 7.68 -9.00 7.26
CA ALA A 275 7.42 -7.74 7.96
C ALA A 275 6.20 -6.97 7.41
N TYR A 276 6.05 -6.90 6.08
CA TYR A 276 4.95 -6.24 5.37
C TYR A 276 3.60 -6.91 5.65
N LEU A 277 3.56 -8.24 5.60
CA LEU A 277 2.37 -9.02 5.98
C LEU A 277 2.01 -8.79 7.45
N ARG A 278 2.99 -8.84 8.35
CA ARG A 278 2.78 -8.62 9.80
C ARG A 278 2.20 -7.24 10.08
N LYS A 279 2.72 -6.21 9.42
CA LYS A 279 2.26 -4.83 9.54
C LYS A 279 0.85 -4.65 9.02
N SER A 280 0.57 -5.14 7.81
CA SER A 280 -0.77 -5.15 7.22
C SER A 280 -1.78 -5.82 8.16
N TYR A 281 -1.37 -6.87 8.87
CA TYR A 281 -2.20 -7.57 9.84
C TYR A 281 -2.49 -6.77 11.09
N GLN A 282 -1.50 -6.06 11.63
CA GLN A 282 -1.69 -5.16 12.76
C GLN A 282 -2.71 -4.07 12.41
N MET A 283 -2.55 -3.41 11.26
CA MET A 283 -3.48 -2.37 10.80
C MET A 283 -4.88 -2.92 10.59
N ALA A 284 -5.01 -4.09 9.97
CA ALA A 284 -6.30 -4.74 9.74
C ALA A 284 -6.92 -5.37 11.00
N SER A 285 -6.22 -5.42 12.14
CA SER A 285 -6.75 -5.98 13.40
C SER A 285 -7.24 -4.91 14.38
N LEU A 286 -6.96 -3.64 14.10
CA LEU A 286 -7.54 -2.48 14.80
C LEU A 286 -9.01 -2.29 14.37
#